data_AF-A0A452ZB59-F1
#
_entry.id   AF-A0A452ZB59-F1
#
_cell.length_a   1.000
_cell.length_b   1.000
_cell.length_c   1.000
_cell.angle_alpha   90.00
_cell.angle_beta   90.00
_cell.angle_gamma   90.00
#
_symmetry.space_group_name_H-M   'P 1'
#
loop_
_entity.id
_entity.type
_entity.pdbx_description
1 polymer ?
#
loop_
_entity_poly.entity_id
_entity_poly.type
_entity_poly.pdbx_seq_one_letter_code
_entity_poly.pdbx_strand_id
1 'polypeptide(L)'
;TGMADSKEFASEVFMAMARRRKIDPEQGFTKEQLQECWEEMSDNNFDARLRIFFDMCDKNGDGKLTEDEVKEIIVLSAGANKLAKLKKHAATYASLIMEELDPDARGYIEIWQLEKLLRKMVMEEGSQDQMDQASTSLAKTMVPSSHRSPMQKQIHETVDFIHENWKRIWFLTLWGIANIALFIFKFIQYRNRAVFEVMGYCVCIAKGAAETTKLNMALILLPVCRNTLTALRSTALSSVIPFDDNINFHKVIAVGIAIGAGMHTVVHLTCDFPRLVSCPSDKFQEKLGPFFNYVQPTWGTLIASTPGWTGILLVLIMSFSFTLATHSFRRSVVKLPSPFHHLAGFNSFWYAHHLLVFAYILLVMHSYYLFLTKPWYKKTGWMYIAVPVIFYASERATRRVREKNYGVTVIKVSYRFYKNTTYKFPQYTL
;
A
#
# COMPACT_ATOMS: atom_id res chain seq x y z
N THR A 1 15.57 -2.26 20.58
CA THR A 1 16.84 -2.70 19.96
C THR A 1 16.96 -2.10 18.56
N GLY A 2 17.37 -0.83 18.48
CA GLY A 2 17.55 -0.09 17.22
C GLY A 2 18.88 0.66 17.10
N MET A 3 19.68 0.73 18.16
CA MET A 3 20.86 1.59 18.27
C MET A 3 22.18 0.95 17.80
N ALA A 4 22.20 -0.35 17.48
CA ALA A 4 23.46 -1.08 17.27
C ALA A 4 24.18 -0.77 15.94
N ASP A 5 23.60 -0.01 15.00
CA ASP A 5 24.21 0.22 13.67
C ASP A 5 24.15 1.65 13.12
N SER A 6 23.64 2.64 13.86
CA SER A 6 23.68 4.02 13.37
C SER A 6 25.06 4.59 13.66
N LYS A 7 25.90 4.65 12.63
CA LYS A 7 27.21 5.31 12.68
C LYS A 7 27.08 6.76 13.14
N GLU A 8 25.98 7.42 12.78
CA GLU A 8 25.65 8.77 13.18
C GLU A 8 25.49 8.86 14.70
N PHE A 9 24.66 8.01 15.30
CA PHE A 9 24.49 7.99 16.76
C PHE A 9 25.79 7.62 17.49
N ALA A 10 26.54 6.64 16.98
CA ALA A 10 27.82 6.25 17.57
C ALA A 10 28.84 7.40 17.49
N SER A 11 28.84 8.15 16.39
CA SER A 11 29.64 9.37 16.23
C SER A 11 29.22 10.45 17.22
N GLU A 12 27.93 10.65 17.45
CA GLU A 12 27.42 11.63 18.41
C GLU A 12 27.79 11.30 19.85
N VAL A 13 27.65 10.03 20.25
CA VAL A 13 28.12 9.54 21.56
C VAL A 13 29.62 9.76 21.69
N PHE A 14 30.40 9.42 20.67
CA PHE A 14 31.85 9.60 20.68
C PHE A 14 32.24 11.08 20.83
N MET A 15 31.60 11.97 20.06
CA MET A 15 31.85 13.42 20.12
C MET A 15 31.46 14.01 21.48
N ALA A 16 30.36 13.56 22.07
CA ALA A 16 29.93 13.99 23.40
C ALA A 16 30.97 13.62 24.47
N MET A 17 31.46 12.38 24.44
CA MET A 17 32.50 11.90 25.38
C MET A 17 33.83 12.64 25.19
N ALA A 18 34.22 12.92 23.94
CA ALA A 18 35.43 13.67 23.61
C ALA A 18 35.36 15.11 24.15
N ARG A 19 34.25 15.82 23.90
CA ARG A 19 34.01 17.19 24.39
C ARG A 19 34.14 17.28 25.90
N ARG A 20 33.47 16.38 26.63
CA ARG A 20 33.46 16.38 28.10
C ARG A 20 34.84 16.19 28.71
N ARG A 21 35.70 15.42 28.05
CA ARG A 21 37.07 15.14 28.51
C ARG A 21 38.10 16.11 27.91
N LYS A 22 37.65 17.10 27.12
CA LYS A 22 38.50 18.05 26.38
C LYS A 22 39.56 17.32 25.53
N ILE A 23 39.18 16.17 24.98
CA ILE A 23 40.02 15.38 24.07
C ILE A 23 39.72 15.87 22.66
N ASP A 24 40.77 16.10 21.88
CA ASP A 24 40.64 16.41 20.46
C ASP A 24 40.15 15.16 19.71
N PRO A 25 38.93 15.17 19.14
CA PRO A 25 38.38 14.00 18.45
C PRO A 25 39.17 13.61 17.19
N GLU A 26 39.98 14.52 16.62
CA GLU A 26 40.83 14.23 15.45
C GLU A 26 42.07 13.40 15.82
N GLN A 27 42.51 13.43 17.08
CA GLN A 27 43.67 12.68 17.56
C GLN A 27 43.33 11.24 17.99
N GLY A 28 42.04 10.91 18.05
CA GLY A 28 41.55 9.61 18.52
C GLY A 28 41.73 9.40 20.02
N PHE A 29 41.17 8.32 20.56
CA PHE A 29 41.28 7.98 21.98
C PHE A 29 42.43 7.00 22.22
N THR A 30 43.19 7.19 23.30
CA THR A 30 44.08 6.14 23.79
C THR A 30 43.26 4.97 24.34
N LYS A 31 43.90 3.82 24.54
CA LYS A 31 43.24 2.62 25.07
C LYS A 31 42.65 2.87 26.46
N GLU A 32 43.37 3.64 27.28
CA GLU A 32 42.99 4.02 28.65
C GLU A 32 41.77 4.96 28.62
N GLN A 33 41.78 5.98 27.76
CA GLN A 33 40.65 6.90 27.58
C GLN A 33 39.39 6.19 27.08
N LEU A 34 39.56 5.22 26.16
CA LEU A 34 38.45 4.41 25.67
C LEU A 34 37.89 3.49 26.76
N GLN A 35 38.74 2.91 27.60
CA GLN A 35 38.33 2.08 28.73
C GLN A 35 37.50 2.90 29.73
N GLU A 36 37.95 4.11 30.09
CA GLU A 36 37.20 4.99 30.99
C GLU A 36 35.84 5.41 30.39
N CYS A 37 35.79 5.72 29.09
CA CYS A 37 34.54 6.03 28.41
C CYS A 37 33.58 4.82 28.39
N TRP A 38 34.14 3.61 28.22
CA TRP A 38 33.36 2.38 28.24
C TRP A 38 32.80 2.07 29.63
N GLU A 39 33.58 2.29 30.69
CA GLU A 39 33.14 2.11 32.08
C GLU A 39 31.97 3.04 32.41
N GLU A 40 32.03 4.30 31.97
CA GLU A 40 30.96 5.28 32.16
C GLU A 40 29.70 4.97 31.34
N MET A 41 29.85 4.55 30.07
CA MET A 41 28.72 4.12 29.25
C MET A 41 28.08 2.81 29.73
N SER A 42 28.86 1.97 30.41
CA SER A 42 28.40 0.70 30.98
C SER A 42 27.78 0.85 32.37
N ASP A 43 27.88 2.04 32.99
CA ASP A 43 27.20 2.34 34.23
C ASP A 43 25.69 2.37 34.00
N ASN A 44 24.97 1.49 34.70
CA ASN A 44 23.51 1.40 34.62
C ASN A 44 22.80 2.45 35.49
N ASN A 45 23.54 3.28 36.23
CA ASN A 45 22.98 4.38 36.99
C ASN A 45 22.23 5.35 36.05
N PHE A 46 20.97 5.63 36.41
CA PHE A 46 20.10 6.54 35.66
C PHE A 46 20.77 7.90 35.44
N ASP A 47 21.42 8.44 36.48
CA ASP A 47 22.08 9.74 36.44
C ASP A 47 23.26 9.76 35.46
N ALA A 48 24.01 8.67 35.37
CA ALA A 48 25.13 8.54 34.44
C ALA A 48 24.63 8.51 32.98
N ARG A 49 23.60 7.69 32.72
CA ARG A 49 22.99 7.59 31.38
C ARG A 49 22.30 8.88 30.94
N LEU A 50 21.66 9.57 31.88
CA LEU A 50 20.98 10.83 31.64
C LEU A 50 21.99 11.93 31.30
N ARG A 51 23.13 11.99 32.00
CA ARG A 51 24.21 12.93 31.67
C ARG A 51 24.81 12.67 30.29
N ILE A 52 25.08 11.41 29.94
CA ILE A 52 25.55 11.06 28.58
C ILE A 52 24.54 11.52 27.53
N PHE A 53 23.24 11.32 27.79
CA PHE A 53 22.19 11.82 26.90
C PHE A 53 22.25 13.35 26.77
N PHE A 54 22.38 14.09 27.87
CA PHE A 54 22.52 15.54 27.84
C PHE A 54 23.76 16.02 27.09
N ASP A 55 24.92 15.39 27.31
CA ASP A 55 26.17 15.73 26.63
C ASP A 55 26.07 15.50 25.09
N MET A 56 25.21 14.57 24.65
CA MET A 56 24.89 14.39 23.23
C MET A 56 23.95 15.46 22.68
N CYS A 57 23.11 16.02 23.54
CA CYS A 57 22.10 17.01 23.19
C CYS A 57 22.70 18.42 23.10
N ASP A 58 23.57 18.76 24.06
CA ASP A 58 24.26 20.04 24.16
C ASP A 58 25.52 20.02 23.28
N LYS A 59 25.45 20.69 22.12
CA LYS A 59 26.52 20.67 21.12
C LYS A 59 27.62 21.68 21.44
N ASN A 60 27.25 22.80 22.04
CA ASN A 60 28.16 23.92 22.33
C ASN A 60 28.76 23.83 23.74
N GLY A 61 28.24 22.95 24.61
CA GLY A 61 28.70 22.70 25.97
C GLY A 61 28.35 23.80 26.96
N ASP A 62 27.34 24.63 26.66
CA ASP A 62 26.95 25.77 27.49
C ASP A 62 25.94 25.43 28.60
N GLY A 63 25.51 24.15 28.66
CA GLY A 63 24.55 23.64 29.64
C GLY A 63 23.10 24.00 29.33
N LYS A 64 22.81 24.49 28.13
CA LYS A 64 21.49 24.91 27.65
C LYS A 64 21.15 24.19 26.35
N LEU A 65 19.88 23.89 26.16
CA LEU A 65 19.36 23.24 24.97
C LEU A 65 18.48 24.19 24.20
N THR A 66 18.92 24.57 23.01
CA THR A 66 18.14 25.39 22.08
C THR A 66 17.11 24.55 21.33
N GLU A 67 16.12 25.21 20.72
CA GLU A 67 15.10 24.52 19.89
C GLU A 67 15.74 23.70 18.76
N ASP A 68 16.79 24.22 18.13
CA ASP A 68 17.49 23.56 17.04
C ASP A 68 18.25 22.31 17.51
N GLU A 69 18.86 22.34 18.69
CA GLU A 69 19.50 21.16 19.30
C GLU A 69 18.46 20.09 19.64
N VAL A 70 17.35 20.47 20.29
CA VAL A 70 16.20 19.58 20.59
C VAL A 70 15.69 18.90 19.31
N LYS A 71 15.53 19.68 18.24
CA LYS A 71 15.13 19.17 16.92
C LYS A 71 16.13 18.19 16.33
N GLU A 72 17.43 18.48 16.42
CA GLU A 72 18.48 17.61 15.91
C GLU A 72 18.46 16.24 16.60
N ILE A 73 18.27 16.21 17.92
CA ILE A 73 18.16 14.96 18.69
C ILE A 73 16.95 14.16 18.27
N ILE A 74 15.80 14.80 18.05
CA ILE A 74 14.58 14.13 17.55
C ILE A 74 14.86 13.53 16.18
N VAL A 75 15.56 14.25 15.29
CA VAL A 75 15.96 13.76 13.97
C VAL A 75 16.91 12.56 14.07
N LEU A 76 17.91 12.61 14.96
CA LEU A 76 18.89 11.55 15.20
C LEU A 76 18.23 10.30 15.79
N SER A 77 17.40 10.48 16.82
CA SER A 77 16.63 9.42 17.48
C SER A 77 15.64 8.75 16.54
N ALA A 78 14.95 9.55 15.72
CA ALA A 78 14.03 9.06 14.71
C ALA A 78 14.77 8.34 13.57
N GLY A 79 15.95 8.83 13.18
CA GLY A 79 16.84 8.20 12.21
C GLY A 79 17.32 6.83 12.68
N ALA A 80 17.83 6.74 13.91
CA ALA A 80 18.27 5.50 14.52
C ALA A 80 17.14 4.45 14.63
N ASN A 81 15.92 4.89 14.93
CA ASN A 81 14.75 4.02 15.07
C ASN A 81 13.93 3.83 13.79
N LYS A 82 14.38 4.35 12.63
CA LYS A 82 13.68 4.32 11.33
C LYS A 82 12.26 4.92 11.38
N LEU A 83 12.02 5.87 12.28
CA LEU A 83 10.76 6.56 12.45
C LEU A 83 10.68 7.76 11.49
N ALA A 84 10.48 7.49 10.19
CA ALA A 84 10.47 8.51 9.14
C ALA A 84 9.44 9.65 9.37
N LYS A 85 8.35 9.36 10.10
CA LYS A 85 7.32 10.35 10.49
C LYS A 85 7.85 11.35 11.51
N LEU A 86 8.51 10.88 12.58
CA LEU A 86 9.13 11.73 13.60
C LEU A 86 10.21 12.63 13.01
N LYS A 87 11.01 12.09 12.07
CA LYS A 87 12.04 12.87 11.37
C LYS A 87 11.46 14.04 10.57
N LYS A 88 10.31 13.84 9.91
CA LYS A 88 9.66 14.88 9.07
C LYS A 88 9.06 16.02 9.90
N HIS A 89 8.58 15.71 11.11
CA HIS A 89 7.91 16.65 12.01
C HIS A 89 8.77 17.08 13.20
N ALA A 90 10.08 16.82 13.16
CA ALA A 90 10.99 17.09 14.27
C ALA A 90 10.99 18.56 14.71
N ALA A 91 10.84 19.51 13.77
CA ALA A 91 10.72 20.92 14.09
C ALA A 91 9.46 21.22 14.90
N THR A 92 8.31 20.65 14.51
CA THR A 92 7.05 20.81 15.24
C THR A 92 7.10 20.17 16.62
N TYR A 93 7.78 19.01 16.77
CA TYR A 93 7.95 18.40 18.08
C TYR A 93 8.91 19.18 18.97
N ALA A 94 9.99 19.74 18.40
CA ALA A 94 10.91 20.59 19.15
C ALA A 94 10.22 21.86 19.65
N SER A 95 9.46 22.55 18.79
CA SER A 95 8.73 23.75 19.20
C SER A 95 7.75 23.49 20.34
N LEU A 96 7.07 22.32 20.33
CA LEU A 96 6.16 21.91 21.40
C LEU A 96 6.88 21.60 22.72
N ILE A 97 8.08 21.00 22.66
CA ILE A 97 8.89 20.74 23.85
C ILE A 97 9.41 22.07 24.44
N MET A 98 9.81 23.01 23.59
CA MET A 98 10.22 24.34 24.02
C MET A 98 9.06 25.12 24.65
N GLU A 99 7.85 25.06 24.08
CA GLU A 99 6.66 25.74 24.63
C GLU A 99 6.32 25.25 26.05
N GLU A 100 6.53 23.97 26.34
CA GLU A 100 6.24 23.39 27.66
C GLU A 100 7.38 23.60 28.68
N LEU A 101 8.65 23.51 28.25
CA LEU A 101 9.81 23.55 29.14
C LEU A 101 10.46 24.94 29.28
N ASP A 102 10.15 25.87 28.38
CA ASP A 102 10.58 27.26 28.41
C ASP A 102 9.36 28.21 28.35
N PRO A 103 8.51 28.23 29.40
CA PRO A 103 7.28 29.04 29.42
C PRO A 103 7.56 30.55 29.39
N ASP A 104 8.78 30.96 29.74
CA ASP A 104 9.24 32.34 29.73
C ASP A 104 9.82 32.77 28.36
N ALA A 105 9.82 31.88 27.36
CA ALA A 105 10.31 32.10 26.00
C ALA A 105 11.75 32.67 25.94
N ARG A 106 12.64 32.11 26.76
CA ARG A 106 14.07 32.47 26.81
C ARG A 106 14.86 31.93 25.63
N GLY A 107 14.28 31.01 24.85
CA GLY A 107 14.87 30.39 23.66
C GLY A 107 15.77 29.19 23.97
N TYR A 108 15.81 28.74 25.23
CA TYR A 108 16.63 27.61 25.67
C TYR A 108 16.05 26.93 26.91
N ILE A 109 16.30 25.62 27.03
CA ILE A 109 15.95 24.80 28.21
C ILE A 109 17.22 24.48 28.97
N GLU A 110 17.24 24.72 30.27
CA GLU A 110 18.38 24.34 31.13
C GLU A 110 18.32 22.85 31.47
N ILE A 111 19.48 22.19 31.55
CA ILE A 111 19.60 20.74 31.78
C ILE A 111 18.78 20.26 32.99
N TRP A 112 18.77 21.03 34.10
CA TRP A 112 18.02 20.67 35.30
C TRP A 112 16.50 20.65 35.10
N GLN A 113 15.96 21.43 34.16
CA GLN A 113 14.52 21.46 33.85
C GLN A 113 14.10 20.17 33.15
N LEU A 114 14.91 19.71 32.19
CA LEU A 114 14.69 18.44 31.51
C LEU A 114 14.99 17.25 32.44
N GLU A 115 16.00 17.36 33.30
CA GLU A 115 16.32 16.37 34.33
C GLU A 115 15.16 16.21 35.31
N LYS A 116 14.52 17.31 35.75
CA LYS A 116 13.33 17.27 36.60
C LYS A 116 12.16 16.55 35.92
N LEU A 117 11.95 16.75 34.62
CA LEU A 117 10.92 16.06 33.84
C LEU A 117 11.24 14.57 33.69
N LEU A 118 12.48 14.21 33.34
CA LEU A 118 12.94 12.83 33.19
C LEU A 118 12.97 12.08 34.52
N ARG A 119 13.40 12.73 35.60
CA ARG A 119 13.35 12.18 36.97
C ARG A 119 11.93 11.99 37.45
N LYS A 120 11.00 12.91 37.15
CA LYS A 120 9.58 12.71 37.48
C LYS A 120 9.03 11.44 36.81
N MET A 121 9.42 11.16 35.57
CA MET A 121 9.04 9.93 34.86
C MET A 121 9.65 8.65 35.43
N VAL A 122 10.83 8.74 36.07
CA VAL A 122 11.58 7.57 36.57
C VAL A 122 11.44 7.35 38.08
N MET A 123 11.17 8.39 38.86
CA MET A 123 11.00 8.32 40.32
C MET A 123 9.54 8.07 40.73
N GLU A 124 8.57 8.20 39.83
CA GLU A 124 7.20 7.71 40.02
C GLU A 124 7.11 6.16 39.87
N GLU A 125 8.11 5.44 40.37
CA GLU A 125 8.13 3.98 40.57
C GLU A 125 7.34 3.54 41.83
N GLY A 126 6.41 4.37 42.29
CA GLY A 126 5.49 4.06 43.39
C GLY A 126 4.07 3.90 42.87
N SER A 127 3.68 2.67 42.53
CA SER A 127 2.37 2.20 42.05
C SER A 127 2.08 2.38 40.55
N GLN A 128 1.78 1.25 39.90
CA GLN A 128 1.47 1.10 38.48
C GLN A 128 0.34 2.03 37.98
N ASP A 129 -0.59 2.39 38.86
CA ASP A 129 -1.72 3.28 38.56
C ASP A 129 -1.34 4.77 38.43
N GLN A 130 -0.25 5.22 39.08
CA GLN A 130 0.22 6.61 39.00
C GLN A 130 1.11 6.83 37.77
N MET A 131 1.89 5.83 37.39
CA MET A 131 2.71 5.85 36.18
C MET A 131 1.86 5.93 34.90
N ASP A 132 0.70 5.26 34.88
CA ASP A 132 -0.30 5.41 33.82
C ASP A 132 -0.90 6.83 33.83
N GLN A 133 -1.20 7.42 34.99
CA GLN A 133 -1.74 8.79 35.07
C GLN A 133 -0.73 9.87 34.68
N ALA A 134 0.55 9.73 35.02
CA ALA A 134 1.60 10.68 34.71
C ALA A 134 2.07 10.59 33.25
N SER A 135 2.18 9.36 32.71
CA SER A 135 2.40 9.13 31.29
C SER A 135 1.23 9.65 30.46
N THR A 136 0.00 9.49 30.94
CA THR A 136 -1.21 10.05 30.31
C THR A 136 -1.26 11.57 30.46
N SER A 137 -0.78 12.14 31.56
CA SER A 137 -0.69 13.59 31.79
C SER A 137 0.32 14.24 30.84
N LEU A 138 1.49 13.65 30.65
CA LEU A 138 2.52 14.16 29.73
C LEU A 138 2.11 13.97 28.27
N ALA A 139 1.52 12.82 27.93
CA ALA A 139 0.90 12.61 26.63
C ALA A 139 -0.29 13.56 26.39
N LYS A 140 -0.88 14.15 27.43
CA LYS A 140 -1.99 15.11 27.34
C LYS A 140 -1.52 16.57 27.33
N THR A 141 -0.37 16.90 27.91
CA THR A 141 0.26 18.23 27.81
C THR A 141 1.06 18.39 26.51
N MET A 142 1.68 17.32 26.00
CA MET A 142 2.36 17.33 24.68
C MET A 142 1.38 17.22 23.49
N VAL A 143 0.08 17.13 23.74
CA VAL A 143 -0.96 17.04 22.72
C VAL A 143 -1.59 18.43 22.55
N PRO A 144 -1.60 19.01 21.33
CA PRO A 144 -2.11 20.36 21.08
C PRO A 144 -3.50 20.59 21.69
N SER A 145 -3.77 21.82 22.14
CA SER A 145 -5.08 22.22 22.69
C SER A 145 -6.26 21.91 21.74
N SER A 146 -5.98 21.74 20.44
CA SER A 146 -6.93 21.30 19.40
C SER A 146 -7.36 19.83 19.48
N HIS A 147 -6.85 19.04 20.43
CA HIS A 147 -7.09 17.60 20.53
C HIS A 147 -7.79 17.21 21.85
N ARG A 148 -8.23 18.21 22.63
CA ARG A 148 -8.85 18.03 23.97
C ARG A 148 -10.23 17.40 23.93
N SER A 149 -10.98 17.54 22.83
CA SER A 149 -12.25 16.83 22.65
C SER A 149 -12.06 15.59 21.77
N PRO A 150 -12.75 14.46 22.07
CA PRO A 150 -12.69 13.25 21.25
C PRO A 150 -13.03 13.52 19.78
N MET A 151 -13.92 14.48 19.54
CA MET A 151 -14.36 14.86 18.20
C MET A 151 -13.29 15.65 17.43
N GLN A 152 -12.60 16.60 18.07
CA GLN A 152 -11.51 17.33 17.41
C GLN A 152 -10.28 16.44 17.18
N LYS A 153 -9.99 15.50 18.09
CA LYS A 153 -8.99 14.45 17.88
C LYS A 153 -9.26 13.67 16.60
N GLN A 154 -10.48 13.16 16.43
CA GLN A 154 -10.88 12.42 15.24
C GLN A 154 -10.80 13.27 13.96
N ILE A 155 -11.19 14.54 14.04
CA ILE A 155 -11.08 15.48 12.92
C ILE A 155 -9.63 15.65 12.51
N HIS A 156 -8.72 15.90 13.47
CA HIS A 156 -7.30 16.11 13.18
C HIS A 156 -6.65 14.85 12.62
N GLU A 157 -6.90 13.68 13.23
CA GLU A 157 -6.43 12.39 12.71
C GLU A 157 -6.94 12.12 11.30
N THR A 158 -8.19 12.49 10.99
CA THR A 158 -8.77 12.36 9.65
C THR A 158 -8.13 13.33 8.67
N VAL A 159 -7.89 14.58 9.06
CA VAL A 159 -7.22 15.59 8.23
C VAL A 159 -5.79 15.17 7.93
N ASP A 160 -5.04 14.69 8.92
CA ASP A 160 -3.69 14.18 8.76
C ASP A 160 -3.69 12.96 7.83
N PHE A 161 -4.62 12.02 8.01
CA PHE A 161 -4.77 10.88 7.12
C PHE A 161 -5.06 11.29 5.68
N ILE A 162 -5.97 12.25 5.48
CA ILE A 162 -6.31 12.80 4.15
C ILE A 162 -5.08 13.46 3.56
N HIS A 163 -4.37 14.29 4.31
CA HIS A 163 -3.19 14.99 3.84
C HIS A 163 -2.05 14.01 3.49
N GLU A 164 -1.83 12.97 4.30
CA GLU A 164 -0.85 11.92 4.03
C GLU A 164 -1.20 11.10 2.77
N ASN A 165 -2.49 10.88 2.49
CA ASN A 165 -2.94 9.98 1.43
C ASN A 165 -3.69 10.70 0.28
N TRP A 166 -3.62 12.03 0.18
CA TRP A 166 -4.48 12.81 -0.70
C TRP A 166 -4.39 12.36 -2.16
N LYS A 167 -3.17 12.04 -2.66
CA LYS A 167 -2.95 11.52 -4.02
C LYS A 167 -3.66 10.20 -4.26
N ARG A 168 -3.65 9.30 -3.26
CA ARG A 168 -4.32 7.99 -3.33
C ARG A 168 -5.83 8.17 -3.32
N ILE A 169 -6.34 9.01 -2.43
CA ILE A 169 -7.78 9.31 -2.31
C ILE A 169 -8.27 9.93 -3.63
N TRP A 170 -7.59 10.97 -4.11
CA TRP A 170 -7.90 11.62 -5.38
C TRP A 170 -7.97 10.63 -6.55
N PHE A 171 -6.93 9.81 -6.72
CA PHE A 171 -6.86 8.86 -7.83
C PHE A 171 -7.91 7.75 -7.73
N LEU A 172 -8.18 7.22 -6.52
CA LEU A 172 -9.24 6.23 -6.29
C LEU A 172 -10.62 6.82 -6.52
N THR A 173 -10.86 8.06 -6.09
CA THR A 173 -12.12 8.77 -6.33
C THR A 173 -12.34 8.97 -7.83
N LEU A 174 -11.33 9.42 -8.58
CA LEU A 174 -11.41 9.58 -10.03
C LEU A 174 -11.75 8.26 -10.73
N TRP A 175 -11.06 7.17 -10.36
CA TRP A 175 -11.33 5.83 -10.88
C TRP A 175 -12.74 5.34 -10.52
N GLY A 176 -13.20 5.57 -9.30
CA GLY A 176 -14.54 5.22 -8.83
C GLY A 176 -15.64 5.98 -9.59
N ILE A 177 -15.48 7.29 -9.76
CA ILE A 177 -16.38 8.14 -10.54
C ILE A 177 -16.46 7.64 -11.99
N ALA A 178 -15.34 7.34 -12.64
CA ALA A 178 -15.32 6.82 -14.01
C ALA A 178 -16.12 5.50 -14.14
N ASN A 179 -15.96 4.58 -13.17
CA ASN A 179 -16.72 3.33 -13.14
C ASN A 179 -18.21 3.56 -12.94
N ILE A 180 -18.60 4.39 -11.96
CA ILE A 180 -20.01 4.70 -11.66
C ILE A 180 -20.66 5.39 -12.86
N ALA A 181 -19.99 6.37 -13.46
CA ALA A 181 -20.49 7.10 -14.62
C ALA A 181 -20.72 6.17 -15.82
N LEU A 182 -19.77 5.28 -16.13
CA LEU A 182 -19.93 4.30 -17.22
C LEU A 182 -21.05 3.29 -16.93
N PHE A 183 -21.17 2.83 -15.70
CA PHE A 183 -22.25 1.94 -15.29
C PHE A 183 -23.61 2.60 -15.51
N ILE A 184 -23.80 3.82 -14.98
CA ILE A 184 -25.05 4.59 -15.11
C ILE A 184 -25.34 4.89 -16.58
N PHE A 185 -24.32 5.31 -17.35
CA PHE A 185 -24.46 5.57 -18.78
C PHE A 185 -24.99 4.35 -19.54
N LYS A 186 -24.41 3.16 -19.31
CA LYS A 186 -24.90 1.94 -19.95
C LYS A 186 -26.22 1.46 -19.42
N PHE A 187 -26.48 1.63 -18.14
CA PHE A 187 -27.76 1.30 -17.53
C PHE A 187 -28.89 2.09 -18.19
N ILE A 188 -28.75 3.41 -18.28
CA ILE A 188 -29.76 4.28 -18.93
C ILE A 188 -29.87 3.96 -20.42
N GLN A 189 -28.75 3.72 -21.11
CA GLN A 189 -28.77 3.34 -22.51
C GLN A 189 -29.60 2.07 -22.76
N TYR A 190 -29.47 1.04 -21.91
CA TYR A 190 -30.21 -0.21 -22.09
C TYR A 190 -31.64 -0.15 -21.58
N ARG A 191 -31.94 0.72 -20.62
CA ARG A 191 -33.31 1.01 -20.18
C ARG A 191 -34.18 1.54 -21.31
N ASN A 192 -33.59 2.33 -22.21
CA ASN A 192 -34.27 2.95 -23.34
C ASN A 192 -34.24 2.10 -24.64
N ARG A 193 -33.96 0.78 -24.55
CA ARG A 193 -33.94 -0.13 -25.70
C ARG A 193 -35.07 -1.14 -25.63
N ALA A 194 -35.54 -1.62 -26.79
CA ALA A 194 -36.58 -2.66 -26.90
C ALA A 194 -36.28 -3.94 -26.09
N VAL A 195 -35.00 -4.28 -25.93
CA VAL A 195 -34.55 -5.45 -25.12
C VAL A 195 -34.94 -5.34 -23.64
N PHE A 196 -35.15 -4.12 -23.13
CA PHE A 196 -35.59 -3.86 -21.76
C PHE A 196 -37.01 -4.38 -21.52
N GLU A 197 -37.88 -4.36 -22.51
CA GLU A 197 -39.27 -4.81 -22.34
C GLU A 197 -39.36 -6.32 -22.03
N VAL A 198 -38.33 -7.09 -22.41
CA VAL A 198 -38.23 -8.53 -22.11
C VAL A 198 -37.38 -8.78 -20.87
N MET A 199 -36.14 -8.28 -20.85
CA MET A 199 -35.16 -8.60 -19.79
C MET A 199 -35.25 -7.67 -18.57
N GLY A 200 -35.93 -6.53 -18.67
CA GLY A 200 -36.10 -5.55 -17.59
C GLY A 200 -34.78 -4.97 -17.08
N TYR A 201 -34.70 -4.71 -15.78
CA TYR A 201 -33.48 -4.15 -15.17
C TYR A 201 -32.27 -5.08 -15.23
N CYS A 202 -32.45 -6.38 -15.47
CA CYS A 202 -31.36 -7.34 -15.52
C CYS A 202 -30.39 -7.04 -16.67
N VAL A 203 -30.88 -6.75 -17.87
CA VAL A 203 -30.00 -6.38 -19.00
C VAL A 203 -29.28 -5.06 -18.73
N CYS A 204 -29.89 -4.13 -18.00
CA CYS A 204 -29.26 -2.86 -17.65
C CYS A 204 -28.09 -3.07 -16.69
N ILE A 205 -28.28 -3.89 -15.64
CA ILE A 205 -27.24 -4.23 -14.67
C ILE A 205 -26.13 -5.03 -15.35
N ALA A 206 -26.47 -6.06 -16.13
CA ALA A 206 -25.49 -6.89 -16.81
C ALA A 206 -24.62 -6.10 -17.79
N LYS A 207 -25.22 -5.14 -18.53
CA LYS A 207 -24.48 -4.28 -19.48
C LYS A 207 -23.71 -3.16 -18.79
N GLY A 208 -24.22 -2.62 -17.69
CA GLY A 208 -23.47 -1.69 -16.82
C GLY A 208 -22.22 -2.37 -16.25
N ALA A 209 -22.36 -3.56 -15.68
CA ALA A 209 -21.26 -4.34 -15.12
C ALA A 209 -20.24 -4.77 -16.19
N ALA A 210 -20.70 -5.10 -17.41
CA ALA A 210 -19.80 -5.36 -18.53
C ALA A 210 -18.99 -4.11 -18.94
N GLU A 211 -19.59 -2.92 -18.89
CA GLU A 211 -18.90 -1.67 -19.25
C GLU A 211 -17.80 -1.33 -18.26
N THR A 212 -18.06 -1.44 -16.96
CA THR A 212 -17.05 -1.23 -15.92
C THR A 212 -15.95 -2.29 -16.02
N THR A 213 -16.31 -3.55 -16.29
CA THR A 213 -15.33 -4.63 -16.50
C THR A 213 -14.41 -4.31 -17.69
N LYS A 214 -14.94 -3.82 -18.82
CA LYS A 214 -14.13 -3.40 -19.98
C LYS A 214 -13.14 -2.29 -19.64
N LEU A 215 -13.58 -1.25 -18.91
CA LEU A 215 -12.68 -0.20 -18.44
C LEU A 215 -11.58 -0.77 -17.55
N ASN A 216 -11.93 -1.58 -16.56
CA ASN A 216 -10.94 -2.09 -15.62
C ASN A 216 -9.97 -3.09 -16.28
N MET A 217 -10.44 -3.91 -17.21
CA MET A 217 -9.59 -4.77 -18.04
C MET A 217 -8.66 -3.95 -18.95
N ALA A 218 -9.02 -2.74 -19.35
CA ALA A 218 -8.09 -1.83 -20.03
C ALA A 218 -7.03 -1.27 -19.06
N LEU A 219 -7.48 -0.77 -17.90
CA LEU A 219 -6.62 -0.08 -16.95
C LEU A 219 -5.65 -0.98 -16.19
N ILE A 220 -6.00 -2.25 -15.94
CA ILE A 220 -5.22 -3.19 -15.11
C ILE A 220 -3.78 -3.42 -15.62
N LEU A 221 -3.54 -3.22 -16.91
CA LEU A 221 -2.24 -3.37 -17.56
C LEU A 221 -1.31 -2.17 -17.32
N LEU A 222 -1.86 -0.97 -17.11
CA LEU A 222 -1.05 0.24 -16.96
C LEU A 222 -0.19 0.24 -15.68
N PRO A 223 -0.67 -0.18 -14.50
CA PRO A 223 0.16 -0.20 -13.30
C PRO A 223 1.28 -1.25 -13.30
N VAL A 224 1.28 -2.20 -14.24
CA VAL A 224 2.36 -3.20 -14.37
C VAL A 224 3.42 -2.81 -15.41
N CYS A 225 3.23 -1.66 -16.06
CA CYS A 225 4.16 -1.00 -16.98
C CYS A 225 5.29 -0.26 -16.22
N ARG A 226 6.10 -1.01 -15.45
CA ARG A 226 7.12 -0.48 -14.53
C ARG A 226 8.15 0.47 -15.16
N ASN A 227 8.59 0.22 -16.40
CA ASN A 227 9.60 1.07 -17.03
C ASN A 227 9.01 2.45 -17.34
N THR A 228 7.83 2.48 -17.96
CA THR A 228 7.08 3.71 -18.22
C THR A 228 6.77 4.44 -16.93
N LEU A 229 6.25 3.74 -15.91
CA LEU A 229 5.90 4.34 -14.62
C LEU A 229 7.12 4.96 -13.92
N THR A 230 8.30 4.33 -14.06
CA THR A 230 9.55 4.88 -13.52
C THR A 230 9.94 6.17 -14.24
N ALA A 231 9.82 6.21 -15.57
CA ALA A 231 10.07 7.43 -16.35
C ALA A 231 9.06 8.55 -16.04
N LEU A 232 7.79 8.22 -15.84
CA LEU A 232 6.76 9.20 -15.46
C LEU A 232 6.93 9.71 -14.02
N ARG A 233 7.50 8.90 -13.11
CA ARG A 233 7.77 9.32 -11.73
C ARG A 233 8.74 10.50 -11.66
N SER A 234 9.69 10.64 -12.58
CA SER A 234 10.61 11.79 -12.62
C SER A 234 10.02 13.05 -13.28
N THR A 235 8.74 13.01 -13.69
CA THR A 235 8.07 14.18 -14.28
C THR A 235 7.20 14.91 -13.25
N ALA A 236 6.68 16.09 -13.62
CA ALA A 236 5.71 16.85 -12.83
C ALA A 236 4.44 16.06 -12.48
N LEU A 237 4.12 15.00 -13.24
CA LEU A 237 2.95 14.17 -13.01
C LEU A 237 2.99 13.40 -11.68
N SER A 238 4.18 13.20 -11.10
CA SER A 238 4.36 12.58 -9.78
C SER A 238 3.78 13.40 -8.62
N SER A 239 3.53 14.69 -8.84
CA SER A 239 2.85 15.56 -7.87
C SER A 239 1.37 15.16 -7.68
N VAL A 240 0.72 14.66 -8.74
CA VAL A 240 -0.71 14.32 -8.74
C VAL A 240 -0.95 12.80 -8.69
N ILE A 241 -0.11 12.01 -9.37
CA ILE A 241 -0.30 10.55 -9.48
C ILE A 241 0.65 9.80 -8.53
N PRO A 242 0.13 8.95 -7.63
CA PRO A 242 0.95 8.14 -6.71
C PRO A 242 1.57 6.91 -7.40
N PHE A 243 2.56 7.13 -8.28
CA PHE A 243 3.21 6.06 -9.07
C PHE A 243 3.89 4.95 -8.24
N ASP A 244 4.22 5.20 -6.96
CA ASP A 244 4.79 4.20 -6.04
C ASP A 244 3.81 3.10 -5.63
N ASP A 245 2.51 3.38 -5.68
CA ASP A 245 1.46 2.45 -5.31
C ASP A 245 0.90 1.65 -6.48
N ASN A 246 1.61 1.61 -7.62
CA ASN A 246 1.13 0.98 -8.85
C ASN A 246 0.61 -0.47 -8.65
N ILE A 247 1.32 -1.32 -7.91
CA ILE A 247 0.87 -2.69 -7.62
C ILE A 247 -0.34 -2.71 -6.68
N ASN A 248 -0.47 -1.75 -5.77
CA ASN A 248 -1.65 -1.64 -4.92
C ASN A 248 -2.86 -1.23 -5.76
N PHE A 249 -2.72 -0.28 -6.69
CA PHE A 249 -3.78 0.05 -7.65
C PHE A 249 -4.12 -1.12 -8.57
N HIS A 250 -3.14 -1.89 -9.04
CA HIS A 250 -3.40 -3.11 -9.80
C HIS A 250 -4.32 -4.07 -9.02
N LYS A 251 -4.08 -4.28 -7.71
CA LYS A 251 -4.96 -5.12 -6.88
C LYS A 251 -6.36 -4.52 -6.74
N VAL A 252 -6.49 -3.21 -6.53
CA VAL A 252 -7.79 -2.54 -6.42
C VAL A 252 -8.59 -2.67 -7.72
N ILE A 253 -7.96 -2.44 -8.87
CA ILE A 253 -8.58 -2.63 -10.18
C ILE A 253 -8.98 -4.09 -10.38
N ALA A 254 -8.15 -5.06 -9.95
CA ALA A 254 -8.48 -6.48 -10.02
C ALA A 254 -9.72 -6.83 -9.19
N VAL A 255 -9.89 -6.24 -8.01
CA VAL A 255 -11.13 -6.37 -7.21
C VAL A 255 -12.31 -5.77 -7.97
N GLY A 256 -12.15 -4.61 -8.60
CA GLY A 256 -13.18 -4.02 -9.48
C GLY A 256 -13.59 -4.94 -10.63
N ILE A 257 -12.62 -5.61 -11.27
CA ILE A 257 -12.86 -6.63 -12.30
C ILE A 257 -13.64 -7.81 -11.72
N ALA A 258 -13.26 -8.31 -10.54
CA ALA A 258 -13.94 -9.43 -9.89
C ALA A 258 -15.42 -9.12 -9.64
N ILE A 259 -15.70 -7.93 -9.08
CA ILE A 259 -17.06 -7.47 -8.78
C ILE A 259 -17.86 -7.29 -10.07
N GLY A 260 -17.31 -6.61 -11.08
CA GLY A 260 -17.97 -6.37 -12.36
C GLY A 260 -18.26 -7.66 -13.13
N ALA A 261 -17.26 -8.54 -13.27
CA ALA A 261 -17.39 -9.82 -13.96
C ALA A 261 -18.34 -10.78 -13.21
N GLY A 262 -18.27 -10.80 -11.88
CA GLY A 262 -19.17 -11.59 -11.02
C GLY A 262 -20.62 -11.13 -11.18
N MET A 263 -20.88 -9.83 -11.03
CA MET A 263 -22.22 -9.25 -11.21
C MET A 263 -22.76 -9.51 -12.62
N HIS A 264 -21.94 -9.29 -13.65
CA HIS A 264 -22.29 -9.57 -15.05
C HIS A 264 -22.70 -11.03 -15.26
N THR A 265 -21.89 -11.97 -14.76
CA THR A 265 -22.12 -13.41 -14.90
C THR A 265 -23.37 -13.84 -14.15
N VAL A 266 -23.52 -13.44 -12.89
CA VAL A 266 -24.66 -13.81 -12.06
C VAL A 266 -25.95 -13.31 -12.70
N VAL A 267 -26.02 -12.05 -13.12
CA VAL A 267 -27.25 -11.50 -13.72
C VAL A 267 -27.58 -12.16 -15.06
N HIS A 268 -26.58 -12.47 -15.88
CA HIS A 268 -26.81 -13.21 -17.12
C HIS A 268 -27.42 -14.59 -16.87
N LEU A 269 -26.86 -15.34 -15.93
CA LEU A 269 -27.32 -16.69 -15.61
C LEU A 269 -28.64 -16.68 -14.84
N THR A 270 -28.80 -15.86 -13.80
CA THR A 270 -29.98 -15.97 -12.91
C THR A 270 -31.17 -15.13 -13.36
N CYS A 271 -30.99 -14.19 -14.29
CA CYS A 271 -32.07 -13.31 -14.70
C CYS A 271 -32.24 -13.14 -16.22
N ASP A 272 -31.19 -12.78 -16.97
CA ASP A 272 -31.35 -12.52 -18.41
C ASP A 272 -31.70 -13.79 -19.17
N PHE A 273 -30.95 -14.88 -18.98
CA PHE A 273 -31.21 -16.14 -19.68
C PHE A 273 -32.59 -16.71 -19.33
N PRO A 274 -33.02 -16.78 -18.05
CA PRO A 274 -34.35 -17.27 -17.73
C PRO A 274 -35.45 -16.43 -18.39
N ARG A 275 -35.36 -15.10 -18.33
CA ARG A 275 -36.36 -14.19 -18.93
C ARG A 275 -36.39 -14.25 -20.45
N LEU A 276 -35.25 -14.51 -21.08
CA LEU A 276 -35.15 -14.67 -22.53
C LEU A 276 -35.84 -15.96 -22.99
N VAL A 277 -35.59 -17.06 -22.28
CA VAL A 277 -36.13 -18.38 -22.61
C VAL A 277 -37.62 -18.49 -22.26
N SER A 278 -38.08 -17.84 -21.18
CA SER A 278 -39.49 -17.89 -20.75
C SER A 278 -40.38 -16.81 -21.37
N CYS A 279 -39.83 -15.93 -22.21
CA CYS A 279 -40.60 -14.87 -22.87
C CYS A 279 -41.68 -15.49 -23.80
N PRO A 280 -42.92 -14.96 -23.78
CA PRO A 280 -43.91 -15.28 -24.81
C PRO A 280 -43.34 -15.08 -26.23
N SER A 281 -43.65 -16.01 -27.13
CA SER A 281 -43.05 -16.07 -28.48
C SER A 281 -43.35 -14.81 -29.30
N ASP A 282 -44.59 -14.32 -29.25
CA ASP A 282 -45.03 -13.07 -29.89
C ASP A 282 -44.16 -11.88 -29.48
N LYS A 283 -43.99 -11.68 -28.17
CA LYS A 283 -43.16 -10.61 -27.60
C LYS A 283 -41.68 -10.79 -27.94
N PHE A 284 -41.20 -12.04 -27.97
CA PHE A 284 -39.84 -12.34 -28.39
C PHE A 284 -39.62 -11.96 -29.87
N GLN A 285 -40.51 -12.38 -30.76
CA GLN A 285 -40.37 -12.11 -32.20
C GLN A 285 -40.36 -10.61 -32.50
N GLU A 286 -41.25 -9.84 -31.85
CA GLU A 286 -41.33 -8.39 -32.03
C GLU A 286 -40.07 -7.67 -31.52
N LYS A 287 -39.65 -7.95 -30.27
CA LYS A 287 -38.61 -7.16 -29.59
C LYS A 287 -37.19 -7.68 -29.77
N LEU A 288 -37.04 -9.00 -29.89
CA LEU A 288 -35.76 -9.71 -29.89
C LEU A 288 -35.48 -10.52 -31.16
N GLY A 289 -36.51 -10.84 -31.95
CA GLY A 289 -36.40 -11.58 -33.21
C GLY A 289 -35.27 -11.11 -34.12
N PRO A 290 -35.11 -9.79 -34.38
CA PRO A 290 -34.02 -9.27 -35.22
C PRO A 290 -32.60 -9.62 -34.70
N PHE A 291 -32.41 -9.80 -33.39
CA PHE A 291 -31.11 -10.12 -32.80
C PHE A 291 -30.77 -11.62 -32.84
N PHE A 292 -31.79 -12.47 -32.88
CA PHE A 292 -31.66 -13.93 -32.83
C PHE A 292 -32.15 -14.63 -34.11
N ASN A 293 -32.23 -13.90 -35.22
CA ASN A 293 -32.73 -14.40 -36.51
C ASN A 293 -34.12 -15.05 -36.40
N TYR A 294 -35.00 -14.46 -35.57
CA TYR A 294 -36.37 -14.92 -35.32
C TYR A 294 -36.48 -16.34 -34.73
N VAL A 295 -35.40 -16.87 -34.15
CA VAL A 295 -35.40 -18.15 -33.43
C VAL A 295 -35.20 -17.88 -31.93
N GLN A 296 -36.18 -18.25 -31.11
CA GLN A 296 -36.06 -18.12 -29.67
C GLN A 296 -35.04 -19.12 -29.13
N PRO A 297 -33.98 -18.67 -28.44
CA PRO A 297 -32.95 -19.57 -27.95
C PRO A 297 -33.45 -20.32 -26.71
N THR A 298 -33.01 -21.56 -26.57
CA THR A 298 -33.13 -22.33 -25.32
C THR A 298 -31.89 -22.10 -24.44
N TRP A 299 -31.97 -22.48 -23.17
CA TRP A 299 -30.85 -22.40 -22.24
C TRP A 299 -29.57 -23.04 -22.77
N GLY A 300 -29.68 -24.25 -23.32
CA GLY A 300 -28.55 -24.98 -23.90
C GLY A 300 -27.92 -24.24 -25.08
N THR A 301 -28.75 -23.66 -25.96
CA THR A 301 -28.23 -22.87 -27.10
C THR A 301 -27.53 -21.58 -26.67
N LEU A 302 -27.97 -20.95 -25.57
CA LEU A 302 -27.30 -19.77 -25.01
C LEU A 302 -25.93 -20.12 -24.41
N ILE A 303 -25.82 -21.24 -23.71
CA ILE A 303 -24.53 -21.71 -23.17
C ILE A 303 -23.59 -22.15 -24.29
N ALA A 304 -24.08 -22.87 -25.29
CA ALA A 304 -23.29 -23.35 -26.42
C ALA A 304 -22.87 -22.22 -27.39
N SER A 305 -23.55 -21.07 -27.33
CA SER A 305 -23.20 -19.91 -28.13
C SER A 305 -21.79 -19.38 -27.84
N THR A 306 -21.21 -18.61 -28.77
CA THR A 306 -19.88 -18.03 -28.58
C THR A 306 -19.77 -17.20 -27.31
N PRO A 307 -20.68 -16.27 -26.97
CA PRO A 307 -20.62 -15.57 -25.68
C PRO A 307 -20.78 -16.51 -24.47
N GLY A 308 -21.58 -17.57 -24.58
CA GLY A 308 -21.82 -18.53 -23.49
C GLY A 308 -20.54 -19.26 -23.07
N TRP A 309 -19.95 -20.06 -23.97
CA TRP A 309 -18.79 -20.87 -23.61
C TRP A 309 -17.54 -20.02 -23.34
N THR A 310 -17.35 -18.91 -24.07
CA THR A 310 -16.23 -17.98 -23.80
C THR A 310 -16.37 -17.33 -22.42
N GLY A 311 -17.60 -16.97 -22.01
CA GLY A 311 -17.89 -16.43 -20.70
C GLY A 311 -17.59 -17.42 -19.56
N ILE A 312 -17.97 -18.69 -19.73
CA ILE A 312 -17.66 -19.75 -18.77
C ILE A 312 -16.14 -19.92 -18.63
N LEU A 313 -15.43 -20.03 -19.75
CA LEU A 313 -13.97 -20.21 -19.74
C LEU A 313 -13.25 -19.00 -19.13
N LEU A 314 -13.73 -17.78 -19.41
CA LEU A 314 -13.26 -16.55 -18.77
C LEU A 314 -13.40 -16.62 -17.25
N VAL A 315 -14.58 -16.97 -16.74
CA VAL A 315 -14.83 -17.05 -15.30
C VAL A 315 -13.94 -18.10 -14.65
N LEU A 316 -13.76 -19.27 -15.28
CA LEU A 316 -12.87 -20.32 -14.77
C LEU A 316 -11.41 -19.86 -14.68
N ILE A 317 -10.87 -19.30 -15.78
CA ILE A 317 -9.50 -18.80 -15.81
C ILE A 317 -9.31 -17.69 -14.78
N MET A 318 -10.21 -16.70 -14.76
CA MET A 318 -10.12 -15.56 -13.85
C MET A 318 -10.22 -15.99 -12.38
N SER A 319 -11.13 -16.91 -12.05
CA SER A 319 -11.29 -17.42 -10.67
C SER A 319 -10.05 -18.18 -10.22
N PHE A 320 -9.48 -19.01 -11.10
CA PHE A 320 -8.23 -19.71 -10.83
C PHE A 320 -7.05 -18.74 -10.61
N SER A 321 -6.86 -17.77 -11.52
CA SER A 321 -5.80 -16.78 -11.44
C SER A 321 -5.93 -15.89 -10.19
N PHE A 322 -7.14 -15.43 -9.86
CA PHE A 322 -7.39 -14.58 -8.69
C PHE A 322 -7.19 -15.32 -7.38
N THR A 323 -7.60 -16.59 -7.30
CA THR A 323 -7.37 -17.42 -6.10
C THR A 323 -5.87 -17.56 -5.82
N LEU A 324 -5.09 -17.88 -6.84
CA LEU A 324 -3.62 -18.01 -6.72
C LEU A 324 -2.90 -16.64 -6.58
N ALA A 325 -3.57 -15.53 -6.89
CA ALA A 325 -3.08 -14.17 -6.65
C ALA A 325 -3.12 -13.76 -5.17
N THR A 326 -3.97 -14.39 -4.36
CA THR A 326 -4.18 -14.02 -2.96
C THR A 326 -2.90 -14.17 -2.14
N HIS A 327 -2.75 -13.33 -1.10
CA HIS A 327 -1.55 -13.32 -0.26
C HIS A 327 -1.24 -14.70 0.34
N SER A 328 -2.27 -15.41 0.79
CA SER A 328 -2.16 -16.71 1.46
C SER A 328 -1.63 -17.80 0.52
N PHE A 329 -2.11 -17.86 -0.72
CA PHE A 329 -1.63 -18.84 -1.72
C PHE A 329 -0.25 -18.46 -2.28
N ARG A 330 -0.03 -17.18 -2.59
CA ARG A 330 1.23 -16.71 -3.18
C ARG A 330 2.42 -16.86 -2.23
N ARG A 331 2.23 -16.67 -0.92
CA ARG A 331 3.28 -16.86 0.11
C ARG A 331 3.32 -18.28 0.69
N SER A 332 2.60 -19.23 0.10
CA SER A 332 2.54 -20.63 0.55
C SER A 332 2.14 -20.77 2.04
N VAL A 333 1.28 -19.88 2.53
CA VAL A 333 0.74 -19.96 3.89
C VAL A 333 -0.27 -21.11 3.98
N VAL A 334 -1.03 -21.33 2.92
CA VAL A 334 -1.96 -22.47 2.80
C VAL A 334 -1.17 -23.70 2.31
N LYS A 335 -1.08 -24.72 3.16
CA LYS A 335 -0.52 -26.03 2.80
C LYS A 335 -1.64 -26.92 2.28
N LEU A 336 -1.73 -27.08 0.97
CA LEU A 336 -2.69 -27.98 0.35
C LEU A 336 -2.22 -29.45 0.45
N PRO A 337 -3.14 -30.41 0.68
CA PRO A 337 -2.80 -31.83 0.67
C PRO A 337 -2.39 -32.31 -0.72
N SER A 338 -1.63 -33.41 -0.79
CA SER A 338 -1.26 -34.06 -2.06
C SER A 338 -2.52 -34.45 -2.85
N PRO A 339 -2.60 -34.21 -4.17
CA PRO A 339 -1.54 -33.77 -5.09
C PRO A 339 -1.38 -32.25 -5.24
N PHE A 340 -2.23 -31.44 -4.61
CA PHE A 340 -2.37 -30.00 -4.88
C PHE A 340 -1.31 -29.11 -4.22
N HIS A 341 -0.34 -29.67 -3.49
CA HIS A 341 0.72 -28.91 -2.83
C HIS A 341 1.49 -27.97 -3.78
N HIS A 342 1.64 -28.37 -5.05
CA HIS A 342 2.32 -27.59 -6.10
C HIS A 342 1.52 -26.36 -6.58
N LEU A 343 0.24 -26.23 -6.19
CA LEU A 343 -0.58 -25.06 -6.53
C LEU A 343 -0.33 -23.86 -5.60
N ALA A 344 0.37 -24.06 -4.47
CA ALA A 344 0.71 -22.98 -3.54
C ALA A 344 2.15 -22.50 -3.73
N GLY A 345 2.33 -21.21 -4.01
CA GLY A 345 3.64 -20.56 -4.11
C GLY A 345 3.78 -19.60 -5.27
N PHE A 346 4.95 -18.96 -5.35
CA PHE A 346 5.21 -17.90 -6.32
C PHE A 346 5.18 -18.39 -7.78
N ASN A 347 5.68 -19.60 -8.06
CA ASN A 347 5.67 -20.16 -9.41
C ASN A 347 4.25 -20.39 -9.91
N SER A 348 3.39 -20.99 -9.07
CA SER A 348 1.98 -21.27 -9.38
C SER A 348 1.21 -19.98 -9.64
N PHE A 349 1.42 -18.97 -8.78
CA PHE A 349 0.96 -17.59 -9.01
C PHE A 349 1.38 -17.07 -10.39
N TRP A 350 2.67 -17.20 -10.73
CA TRP A 350 3.24 -16.64 -11.96
C TRP A 350 2.65 -17.29 -13.21
N TYR A 351 2.58 -18.62 -13.27
CA TYR A 351 1.98 -19.34 -14.41
C TYR A 351 0.48 -19.06 -14.52
N ALA A 352 -0.26 -19.07 -13.41
CA ALA A 352 -1.67 -18.73 -13.41
C ALA A 352 -1.94 -17.28 -13.84
N HIS A 353 -1.03 -16.34 -13.58
CA HIS A 353 -1.14 -14.97 -14.10
C HIS A 353 -0.86 -14.88 -15.60
N HIS A 354 0.04 -15.71 -16.15
CA HIS A 354 0.27 -15.73 -17.61
C HIS A 354 -0.90 -16.35 -18.36
N LEU A 355 -1.69 -17.23 -17.73
CA LEU A 355 -2.95 -17.75 -18.28
C LEU A 355 -3.93 -16.62 -18.65
N LEU A 356 -3.83 -15.45 -18.01
CA LEU A 356 -4.66 -14.29 -18.32
C LEU A 356 -4.48 -13.77 -19.75
N VAL A 357 -3.39 -14.10 -20.45
CA VAL A 357 -3.24 -13.82 -21.89
C VAL A 357 -4.39 -14.48 -22.67
N PHE A 358 -4.74 -15.73 -22.34
CA PHE A 358 -5.89 -16.41 -22.94
C PHE A 358 -7.21 -15.77 -22.51
N ALA A 359 -7.32 -15.26 -21.27
CA ALA A 359 -8.49 -14.50 -20.86
C ALA A 359 -8.69 -13.24 -21.72
N TYR A 360 -7.64 -12.51 -22.11
CA TYR A 360 -7.77 -11.38 -23.03
C TYR A 360 -8.26 -11.80 -24.43
N ILE A 361 -7.75 -12.91 -24.96
CA ILE A 361 -8.20 -13.45 -26.26
C ILE A 361 -9.69 -13.80 -26.19
N LEU A 362 -10.09 -14.53 -25.14
CA LEU A 362 -11.48 -14.90 -24.91
C LEU A 362 -12.38 -13.67 -24.69
N LEU A 363 -11.90 -12.64 -24.00
CA LEU A 363 -12.65 -11.40 -23.78
C LEU A 363 -12.92 -10.65 -25.09
N VAL A 364 -11.95 -10.62 -26.00
CA VAL A 364 -12.12 -10.05 -27.36
C VAL A 364 -13.15 -10.86 -28.13
N MET A 365 -13.03 -12.20 -28.15
CA MET A 365 -14.01 -13.07 -28.80
C MET A 365 -15.42 -12.88 -28.22
N HIS A 366 -15.55 -12.93 -26.89
CA HIS A 366 -16.80 -12.73 -26.16
C HIS A 366 -17.45 -11.39 -26.51
N SER A 367 -16.66 -10.32 -26.57
CA SER A 367 -17.12 -8.97 -26.88
C SER A 367 -17.42 -8.74 -28.37
N TYR A 368 -16.89 -9.58 -29.26
CA TYR A 368 -17.11 -9.47 -30.70
C TYR A 368 -18.39 -10.18 -31.16
N TYR A 369 -18.74 -11.32 -30.55
CA TYR A 369 -19.92 -12.11 -30.92
C TYR A 369 -21.18 -11.78 -30.10
N LEU A 370 -21.33 -10.54 -29.66
CA LEU A 370 -22.49 -10.08 -28.86
C LEU A 370 -23.82 -10.19 -29.62
N PHE A 371 -24.83 -10.78 -28.98
CA PHE A 371 -26.19 -10.90 -29.53
C PHE A 371 -26.88 -9.55 -29.79
N LEU A 372 -26.80 -8.62 -28.83
CA LEU A 372 -27.62 -7.39 -28.81
C LEU A 372 -26.98 -6.20 -29.56
N THR A 373 -25.84 -6.41 -30.22
CA THR A 373 -25.11 -5.36 -30.94
C THR A 373 -24.46 -5.94 -32.19
N LYS A 374 -25.06 -5.69 -33.37
CA LYS A 374 -24.54 -6.17 -34.66
C LYS A 374 -23.43 -5.29 -35.28
N PRO A 375 -23.54 -3.94 -35.32
CA PRO A 375 -22.54 -3.11 -36.01
C PRO A 375 -21.18 -3.19 -35.32
N TRP A 376 -20.12 -3.49 -36.08
CA TRP A 376 -18.78 -3.75 -35.53
C TRP A 376 -18.21 -2.57 -34.73
N TYR A 377 -18.45 -1.32 -35.17
CA TYR A 377 -17.98 -0.11 -34.51
C TYR A 377 -18.71 0.18 -33.18
N LYS A 378 -19.87 -0.44 -32.93
CA LYS A 378 -20.57 -0.36 -31.64
C LYS A 378 -20.09 -1.44 -30.65
N LYS A 379 -19.28 -2.40 -31.10
CA LYS A 379 -18.70 -3.46 -30.26
C LYS A 379 -17.40 -2.97 -29.62
N THR A 380 -17.52 -2.10 -28.62
CA THR A 380 -16.37 -1.35 -28.09
C THR A 380 -15.34 -2.19 -27.34
N GLY A 381 -15.57 -3.48 -27.05
CA GLY A 381 -14.66 -4.30 -26.26
C GLY A 381 -13.22 -4.35 -26.78
N TRP A 382 -13.05 -4.53 -28.09
CA TRP A 382 -11.72 -4.53 -28.70
C TRP A 382 -11.06 -3.14 -28.66
N MET A 383 -11.85 -2.06 -28.73
CA MET A 383 -11.34 -0.68 -28.70
C MET A 383 -10.76 -0.33 -27.32
N TYR A 384 -11.42 -0.75 -26.25
CA TYR A 384 -10.93 -0.56 -24.87
C TYR A 384 -9.58 -1.27 -24.66
N ILE A 385 -9.42 -2.46 -25.24
CA ILE A 385 -8.31 -3.36 -24.93
C ILE A 385 -7.11 -3.13 -25.88
N ALA A 386 -7.35 -2.71 -27.12
CA ALA A 386 -6.31 -2.62 -28.16
C ALA A 386 -5.12 -1.75 -27.72
N VAL A 387 -5.39 -0.50 -27.31
CA VAL A 387 -4.31 0.44 -26.94
C VAL A 387 -3.53 -0.04 -25.72
N PRO A 388 -4.15 -0.39 -24.57
CA PRO A 388 -3.41 -0.88 -23.40
C PRO A 388 -2.64 -2.18 -23.65
N VAL A 389 -3.18 -3.11 -24.43
CA VAL A 389 -2.48 -4.38 -24.73
C VAL A 389 -1.25 -4.14 -25.61
N ILE A 390 -1.39 -3.33 -26.67
CA ILE A 390 -0.25 -2.97 -27.52
C ILE A 390 0.81 -2.26 -26.68
N PHE A 391 0.41 -1.28 -25.87
CA PHE A 391 1.31 -0.54 -25.00
C PHE A 391 2.07 -1.45 -24.01
N TYR A 392 1.35 -2.35 -23.33
CA TYR A 392 1.95 -3.32 -22.42
C TYR A 392 2.89 -4.31 -23.15
N ALA A 393 2.50 -4.78 -24.33
CA ALA A 393 3.32 -5.68 -25.15
C ALA A 393 4.62 -4.99 -25.59
N SER A 394 4.54 -3.74 -26.04
CA SER A 394 5.71 -2.92 -26.39
C SER A 394 6.65 -2.75 -25.20
N GLU A 395 6.13 -2.44 -24.02
CA GLU A 395 6.98 -2.32 -22.83
C GLU A 395 7.68 -3.64 -22.48
N ARG A 396 6.95 -4.77 -22.55
CA ARG A 396 7.53 -6.10 -22.29
C ARG A 396 8.62 -6.44 -23.30
N ALA A 397 8.43 -6.08 -24.57
CA ALA A 397 9.44 -6.24 -25.61
C ALA A 397 10.70 -5.41 -25.30
N THR A 398 10.54 -4.12 -24.97
CA THR A 398 11.65 -3.23 -24.60
C THR A 398 12.41 -3.76 -23.39
N ARG A 399 11.70 -4.27 -22.36
CA ARG A 399 12.35 -4.85 -21.18
C ARG A 399 13.20 -6.06 -21.55
N ARG A 400 12.68 -6.94 -22.42
CA ARG A 400 13.39 -8.15 -22.84
C ARG A 400 14.63 -7.85 -23.69
N VAL A 401 14.61 -6.78 -24.49
CA VAL A 401 15.80 -6.28 -25.20
C VAL A 401 16.83 -5.76 -24.20
N ARG A 402 16.42 -4.97 -23.21
CA ARG A 402 17.32 -4.42 -22.19
C ARG A 402 17.97 -5.51 -21.32
N GLU A 403 17.19 -6.52 -20.93
CA GLU A 403 17.68 -7.69 -20.18
C GLU A 403 18.78 -8.44 -20.95
N LYS A 404 18.68 -8.54 -22.29
CA LYS A 404 19.72 -9.17 -23.12
C LYS A 404 20.98 -8.31 -23.25
N ASN A 405 20.82 -6.98 -23.31
CA ASN A 405 21.93 -6.06 -23.57
C ASN A 405 22.76 -5.74 -22.32
N TYR A 406 22.18 -5.85 -21.12
CA TYR A 406 22.85 -5.51 -19.85
C TYR A 406 22.82 -6.69 -18.88
N GLY A 407 23.72 -7.65 -19.08
CA GLY A 407 23.96 -8.72 -18.12
C GLY A 407 24.76 -8.21 -16.92
N VAL A 408 24.28 -8.46 -15.70
CA VAL A 408 24.98 -8.08 -14.47
C VAL A 408 25.28 -9.33 -13.67
N THR A 409 26.55 -9.50 -13.28
CA THR A 409 26.98 -10.55 -12.36
C THR A 409 26.94 -9.99 -10.94
N VAL A 410 26.29 -10.70 -10.02
CA VAL A 410 26.28 -10.32 -8.61
C VAL A 410 27.65 -10.64 -8.01
N ILE A 411 28.45 -9.61 -7.73
CA ILE A 411 29.83 -9.78 -7.23
C ILE A 411 29.85 -10.07 -5.72
N LYS A 412 28.93 -9.49 -4.95
CA LYS A 412 28.85 -9.66 -3.50
C LYS A 412 27.42 -9.55 -3.02
N VAL A 413 27.01 -10.48 -2.17
CA VAL A 413 25.77 -10.41 -1.40
C VAL A 413 26.13 -10.35 0.07
N SER A 414 25.82 -9.23 0.72
CA SER A 414 25.93 -9.11 2.16
C SER A 414 24.59 -9.49 2.78
N TYR A 415 24.53 -10.67 3.39
CA TYR A 415 23.39 -11.07 4.21
C TYR A 415 23.61 -10.56 5.65
N ARG A 416 22.53 -10.10 6.27
CA ARG A 416 22.53 -9.67 7.67
C ARG A 416 21.73 -10.69 8.47
N PHE A 417 22.43 -11.60 9.16
CA PHE A 417 21.78 -12.49 10.12
C PHE A 417 21.37 -11.66 11.34
N TYR A 418 20.07 -11.52 11.58
CA TYR A 418 19.56 -11.22 12.92
C TYR A 418 19.81 -12.47 13.77
N LYS A 419 20.98 -12.57 14.41
CA LYS A 419 21.17 -13.55 15.48
C LYS A 419 20.32 -13.07 16.66
N ASN A 420 19.21 -13.75 16.92
CA ASN A 420 18.73 -13.92 18.28
C ASN A 420 19.79 -14.75 19.02
N THR A 421 20.84 -14.10 19.52
CA THR A 421 21.83 -14.76 20.38
C THR A 421 21.24 -14.84 21.78
N THR A 422 20.43 -15.87 22.02
CA THR A 422 20.27 -16.41 23.36
C THR A 422 21.61 -17.08 23.69
N TYR A 423 22.52 -16.35 24.35
CA TYR A 423 23.71 -16.97 24.93
C TYR A 423 23.26 -17.87 26.08
N LYS A 424 23.12 -19.17 25.81
CA LYS A 424 23.25 -20.19 26.86
C LYS A 424 24.73 -20.27 27.20
N PHE A 425 25.09 -19.85 28.40
CA PHE A 425 26.39 -20.16 28.98
C PHE A 425 26.55 -21.68 29.10
N PRO A 426 27.69 -22.28 28.71
CA PRO A 426 28.03 -23.62 29.14
C PRO A 426 28.40 -23.56 30.62
N GLN A 427 27.62 -24.24 31.46
CA GLN A 427 28.08 -24.62 32.79
C GLN A 427 29.27 -25.57 32.60
N TYR A 428 30.47 -25.10 32.95
CA TYR A 428 31.57 -25.98 33.30
C TYR A 428 31.54 -26.15 34.82
N THR A 429 31.18 -27.36 35.23
CA THR A 429 31.36 -27.88 36.58
C THR A 429 32.84 -28.18 36.79
N LEU A 430 33.40 -27.67 37.89
CA LEU A 430 34.35 -28.38 38.73
C LEU A 430 33.89 -28.23 40.17
#